data_AF-A0A7W6ZHR1-F1
#
_entry.id   AF-A0A7W6ZHR1-F1
#
_cell.length_a   1.000
_cell.length_b   1.000
_cell.length_c   1.000
_cell.angle_alpha   90.00
_cell.angle_beta   90.00
_cell.angle_gamma   90.00
#
_symmetry.space_group_name_H-M   'P 1'
#
loop_
_entity.id
_entity.type
_entity.pdbx_description
1 polymer ?
#
loop_
_entity_poly.entity_id
_entity_poly.type
_entity_poly.pdbx_seq_one_letter_code
_entity_poly.pdbx_strand_id
1 'polypeptide(L)'
;MQTGLALKALYSADICEQFYEVDRDAITLTPVFVAFAPTDCTVRLNDEHDDFRWLSLDKAAALLPFAGQRATLEHIKKEFVDRQPNPLLHIET
;
A
#
# COMPACT_ATOMS: atom_id res chain seq x y z
N MET A 1 5.86 2.50 13.92
CA MET A 1 6.43 2.93 12.62
C MET A 1 7.11 1.73 12.00
N GLN A 2 6.53 1.14 10.96
CA GLN A 2 6.76 -0.28 10.66
C GLN A 2 7.92 -0.57 9.69
N THR A 3 8.47 0.42 8.98
CA THR A 3 9.55 0.16 8.00
C THR A 3 10.80 1.04 8.16
N GLY A 4 10.71 2.17 8.87
CA GLY A 4 11.85 3.08 9.10
C GLY A 4 12.42 3.75 7.83
N LEU A 5 11.66 3.74 6.73
CA LEU A 5 12.12 4.24 5.43
C LEU A 5 12.08 5.76 5.36
N ALA A 6 13.15 6.39 4.88
CA ALA A 6 13.13 7.78 4.45
C ALA A 6 12.39 7.89 3.11
N LEU A 7 11.11 8.24 3.15
CA LEU A 7 10.26 8.35 1.97
C LEU A 7 10.64 9.58 1.14
N LYS A 8 10.54 9.47 -0.18
CA LYS A 8 10.67 10.61 -1.11
C LYS A 8 9.39 11.43 -1.19
N ALA A 9 8.25 10.75 -1.07
CA ALA A 9 6.92 11.35 -1.02
C ALA A 9 5.92 10.36 -0.43
N LEU A 10 4.88 10.89 0.18
CA LEU A 10 3.76 10.12 0.74
C LEU A 10 2.44 10.74 0.26
N TYR A 11 1.50 9.90 -0.15
CA TYR A 11 0.19 10.31 -0.62
C TYR A 11 -0.91 9.48 0.03
N SER A 12 -2.08 10.09 0.26
CA SER A 12 -3.34 9.35 0.37
C SER A 12 -3.63 8.68 -0.97
N ALA A 13 -4.03 7.41 -0.96
CA ALA A 13 -4.44 6.73 -2.18
C ALA A 13 -5.86 7.11 -2.64
N ASP A 14 -6.60 7.94 -1.89
CA ASP A 14 -8.00 8.29 -2.16
C ASP A 14 -8.92 7.06 -2.27
N ILE A 15 -8.60 6.01 -1.52
CA ILE A 15 -9.40 4.80 -1.39
C ILE A 15 -9.21 4.21 0.01
N CYS A 16 -10.23 3.53 0.49
CA CYS A 16 -10.13 2.66 1.66
C CYS A 16 -10.28 1.20 1.22
N GLU A 17 -9.45 0.33 1.77
CA GLU A 17 -9.73 -1.10 1.72
C GLU A 17 -10.81 -1.44 2.74
N GLN A 18 -11.83 -2.17 2.29
CA GLN A 18 -12.96 -2.60 3.10
C GLN A 18 -13.11 -4.11 3.02
N PHE A 19 -13.16 -4.77 4.17
CA PHE A 19 -13.42 -6.20 4.28
C PHE A 19 -14.11 -6.56 5.59
N TYR A 20 -14.74 -7.74 5.62
CA TYR A 20 -15.29 -8.31 6.84
C TYR A 20 -14.22 -9.15 7.53
N GLU A 21 -13.95 -8.85 8.80
CA GLU A 21 -13.00 -9.54 9.66
C GLU A 21 -13.76 -10.50 10.58
N VAL A 22 -13.74 -11.79 10.22
CA VAL A 22 -14.53 -12.85 10.88
C VAL A 22 -14.22 -12.92 12.38
N ASP A 23 -12.95 -12.84 12.77
CA ASP A 23 -12.52 -12.97 14.17
C ASP A 23 -13.07 -11.86 15.08
N ARG A 24 -13.43 -10.72 14.49
CA ARG A 24 -13.99 -9.56 15.20
C ARG A 24 -15.49 -9.40 14.99
N ASP A 25 -16.08 -10.22 14.12
CA ASP A 25 -17.45 -10.04 13.61
C ASP A 25 -17.74 -8.58 13.22
N ALA A 26 -16.82 -7.99 12.44
CA ALA A 26 -16.84 -6.57 12.14
C ALA A 26 -16.45 -6.27 10.70
N ILE A 27 -16.92 -5.12 10.20
CA ILE A 27 -16.41 -4.53 8.96
C ILE A 27 -15.22 -3.65 9.32
N THR A 28 -14.08 -3.95 8.72
CA THR A 28 -12.86 -3.15 8.82
C THR A 28 -12.75 -2.24 7.61
N LEU A 29 -12.51 -0.95 7.85
CA LEU A 29 -12.26 0.07 6.84
C LEU A 29 -10.88 0.69 7.11
N THR A 30 -9.96 0.51 6.17
CA THR A 30 -8.56 0.96 6.34
C THR A 30 -8.17 1.92 5.23
N PRO A 31 -7.66 3.13 5.57
CA PRO A 31 -7.18 4.06 4.55
C PRO A 31 -5.90 3.51 3.91
N VAL A 32 -5.80 3.64 2.60
CA VAL A 32 -4.62 3.22 1.84
C VAL A 32 -3.73 4.43 1.57
N PHE A 33 -2.42 4.24 1.69
CA PHE A 33 -1.41 5.24 1.38
C PHE A 33 -0.42 4.72 0.36
N VAL A 34 0.10 5.61 -0.49
CA VAL A 34 1.16 5.30 -1.45
C VAL A 34 2.41 6.08 -1.07
N ALA A 35 3.51 5.35 -0.87
CA ALA A 35 4.80 5.91 -0.52
C ALA A 35 5.81 5.63 -1.63
N PHE A 36 6.55 6.66 -2.03
CA PHE A 36 7.68 6.52 -2.95
C PHE A 36 8.96 6.33 -2.16
N ALA A 37 9.55 5.14 -2.21
CA ALA A 37 10.79 4.83 -1.50
C ALA A 37 12.03 4.97 -2.41
N PRO A 38 13.21 5.30 -1.87
CA PRO A 38 14.48 5.14 -2.55
C PRO A 38 14.72 3.67 -2.95
N THR A 39 15.39 3.44 -4.09
CA THR A 39 15.69 2.09 -4.58
C THR A 39 16.72 1.35 -3.72
N ASP A 40 17.53 2.08 -2.98
CA ASP A 40 18.57 1.61 -2.07
C ASP A 40 18.08 1.53 -0.61
N CYS A 41 16.77 1.70 -0.38
CA CYS A 41 16.22 1.68 0.95
C CYS A 41 16.33 0.28 1.59
N THR A 42 16.62 0.25 2.89
CA THR A 42 16.69 -0.99 3.67
C THR A 42 15.37 -1.21 4.39
N VAL A 43 14.65 -2.27 4.03
CA VAL A 43 13.41 -2.67 4.73
C VAL A 43 13.78 -3.34 6.05
N ARG A 44 13.17 -2.88 7.15
CA ARG A 44 13.23 -3.52 8.47
C ARG A 44 11.84 -3.99 8.84
N LEU A 45 11.71 -5.27 9.16
CA LEU A 45 10.46 -5.87 9.62
C LEU A 45 10.39 -5.82 11.15
N ASN A 46 9.18 -5.70 11.69
CA ASN A 46 8.87 -5.93 13.09
C ASN A 46 8.33 -7.35 13.30
N ASP A 47 8.04 -7.72 14.54
CA ASP A 47 7.56 -9.06 14.91
C ASP A 47 6.18 -9.43 14.32
N GLU A 48 5.49 -8.49 13.66
CA GLU A 48 4.23 -8.77 12.96
C GLU A 48 4.47 -9.33 11.54
N HIS A 49 5.71 -9.31 11.02
CA HIS A 49 6.03 -9.65 9.63
C HIS A 49 7.26 -10.56 9.53
N ASP A 50 7.12 -11.66 8.76
CA ASP A 50 8.17 -12.69 8.64
C ASP A 50 9.06 -12.58 7.37
N ASP A 51 8.56 -11.98 6.28
CA ASP A 51 9.29 -11.85 5.00
C ASP A 51 8.84 -10.59 4.23
N PHE A 52 9.66 -10.11 3.28
CA PHE A 52 9.30 -9.02 2.36
C PHE A 52 9.91 -9.22 0.97
N ARG A 53 9.23 -8.69 -0.06
CA ARG A 53 9.72 -8.71 -1.44
C ARG A 53 9.32 -7.44 -2.19
N TRP A 54 10.25 -6.92 -2.99
CA TRP A 54 9.94 -5.91 -4.00
C TRP A 54 9.48 -6.59 -5.29
N LEU A 55 8.28 -6.26 -5.76
CA LEU A 55 7.65 -6.89 -6.91
C LEU A 55 7.04 -5.83 -7.85
N SER A 56 6.85 -6.21 -9.11
CA SER A 56 5.95 -5.46 -9.99
C SER A 56 4.50 -5.64 -9.53
N LEU A 57 3.63 -4.68 -9.85
CA LEU A 57 2.21 -4.72 -9.47
C LEU A 57 1.52 -6.01 -9.93
N ASP A 58 1.76 -6.46 -11.17
CA ASP A 58 1.17 -7.69 -11.69
C ASP A 58 1.58 -8.94 -10.89
N LYS A 59 2.85 -9.01 -10.49
CA LYS A 59 3.36 -10.12 -9.66
C LYS A 59 2.80 -10.05 -8.25
N ALA A 60 2.68 -8.86 -7.67
CA ALA A 60 2.07 -8.66 -6.37
C ALA A 60 0.58 -9.07 -6.38
N ALA A 61 -0.17 -8.67 -7.40
CA ALA A 61 -1.59 -9.02 -7.54
C ALA A 61 -1.82 -10.54 -7.62
N ALA A 62 -0.90 -11.29 -8.24
CA ALA A 62 -0.96 -12.75 -8.32
C ALA A 62 -0.73 -13.46 -6.96
N LEU A 63 -0.10 -12.78 -5.99
CA LEU A 63 0.16 -13.33 -4.66
C LEU A 63 -0.92 -12.94 -3.62
N LEU A 64 -1.72 -11.91 -3.92
CA LEU A 64 -2.74 -11.42 -2.98
C LEU A 64 -4.00 -12.28 -3.04
N PRO A 65 -4.39 -12.93 -1.92
CA PRO A 65 -5.52 -13.85 -1.91
C PRO A 65 -6.87 -13.10 -2.03
N PHE A 66 -6.96 -11.88 -1.51
CA PHE A 66 -8.22 -11.16 -1.41
C PHE A 66 -8.48 -10.23 -2.60
N ALA A 67 -9.73 -10.21 -3.07
CA ALA A 67 -10.13 -9.38 -4.20
C ALA A 67 -10.00 -7.87 -3.92
N GLY A 68 -10.27 -7.45 -2.67
CA GLY A 68 -10.09 -6.05 -2.23
C GLY A 68 -8.65 -5.58 -2.42
N GLN A 69 -7.68 -6.36 -1.96
CA GLN A 69 -6.25 -6.06 -2.13
C GLN A 69 -5.85 -5.95 -3.61
N ARG A 70 -6.35 -6.84 -4.47
CA ARG A 70 -6.09 -6.78 -5.91
C ARG A 70 -6.70 -5.53 -6.55
N ALA A 71 -7.94 -5.18 -6.20
CA ALA A 71 -8.58 -3.94 -6.65
C ALA A 71 -7.83 -2.69 -6.17
N THR A 72 -7.30 -2.70 -4.94
CA THR A 72 -6.43 -1.63 -4.43
C THR A 72 -5.16 -1.48 -5.27
N LEU A 73 -4.50 -2.58 -5.67
CA LEU A 73 -3.33 -2.49 -6.55
C LEU A 73 -3.68 -1.94 -7.95
N GLU A 74 -4.82 -2.32 -8.52
CA GLU A 74 -5.30 -1.77 -9.79
C GLU A 74 -5.54 -0.26 -9.70
N HIS A 75 -6.14 0.20 -8.60
CA HIS A 75 -6.33 1.63 -8.32
C HIS A 75 -5.00 2.37 -8.21
N ILE A 76 -4.04 1.83 -7.43
CA ILE A 76 -2.70 2.40 -7.30
C ILE A 76 -2.01 2.51 -8.65
N LYS A 77 -2.09 1.46 -9.49
CA LYS A 77 -1.53 1.49 -10.84
C LYS A 77 -2.09 2.67 -11.64
N LYS A 78 -3.42 2.80 -11.66
CA LYS A 78 -4.12 3.80 -12.47
C LYS A 78 -3.79 5.23 -12.04
N GLU A 79 -3.76 5.52 -10.74
CA GLU A 79 -3.66 6.90 -10.24
C GLU A 79 -2.24 7.34 -9.89
N PHE A 80 -1.31 6.40 -9.69
CA PHE A 80 0.07 6.71 -9.26
C PHE A 80 1.17 6.23 -10.22
N VAL A 81 0.85 5.34 -11.17
CA VAL A 81 1.81 4.85 -12.18
C VAL A 81 1.42 5.33 -13.58
N ASP A 82 0.17 5.11 -13.98
CA ASP A 82 -0.32 5.48 -15.31
C ASP A 82 -0.62 6.99 -15.41
N ARG A 83 -0.68 7.67 -14.26
CA ARG A 83 -0.93 9.11 -14.12
C ARG A 83 0.07 9.73 -13.16
N GLN A 84 0.24 11.04 -13.28
CA GLN A 84 0.97 11.80 -12.26
C GLN A 84 0.11 11.87 -10.99
N PRO A 85 0.66 11.53 -9.81
CA PRO A 85 -0.08 11.60 -8.54
C PRO A 85 -0.69 12.99 -8.31
N ASN A 86 -1.95 13.02 -7.89
CA ASN A 86 -2.65 14.29 -7.64
C ASN A 86 -1.97 15.05 -6.47
N PRO A 87 -1.51 16.30 -6.67
CA PRO A 87 -0.87 17.08 -5.62
C PRO A 87 -1.74 17.29 -4.38
N LEU A 88 -3.08 17.30 -4.53
CA LEU A 88 -4.01 17.46 -3.41
C LEU A 88 -4.04 16.25 -2.46
N LEU A 89 -3.51 15.11 -2.89
CA LEU A 89 -3.41 13.90 -2.08
C LEU A 89 -2.07 13.77 -1.36
N HIS A 90 -1.14 14.71 -1.58
CA HIS A 90 0.17 14.69 -0.94
C HIS A 90 0.07 14.92 0.57
N ILE A 91 0.85 14.16 1.33
CA ILE A 91 0.92 14.26 2.79
C ILE A 91 2.29 14.80 3.17
N GLU A 92 2.32 15.90 3.93
CA GLU A 92 3.56 16.45 4.46
C GLU A 92 4.15 15.50 5.52
N THR A 93 5.42 15.12 5.34
CA THR A 93 6.18 14.19 6.21
C THR A 93 7.35 14.88 6.88
#